data_AF-A0A1Q6DH26-F1
#
_entry.id   AF-A0A1Q6DH26-F1
#
_cell.length_a   1.000
_cell.length_b   1.000
_cell.length_c   1.000
_cell.angle_alpha   90.00
_cell.angle_beta   90.00
_cell.angle_gamma   90.00
#
_symmetry.space_group_name_H-M   'P 1'
#
loop_
_entity.id
_entity.type
_entity.pdbx_description
1 polymer ?
#
loop_
_entity_poly.entity_id
_entity_poly.type
_entity_poly.pdbx_seq_one_letter_code
_entity_poly.pdbx_strand_id
1 'polypeptide(L)'
;MFPRQQQFFATSRQQKQVLRLEPESYIFFTKGRFLLCPLSFFLYLHLCQEKNVHLPRQLPPHFSLPPSRGTQPMTSDISQFLSFEIKKELADRYFGFRKLIEEDKADLEKDILSHHKTVGQKIVWDLNRIYIMLNDEKLISDFLSLTGLEEQLYYDPYILTSPTLRDRIFDGVKTKGLTASGRFTHLFMQTYEQLTQDVARYREKYAELLDDQETIEEEIKIFYRQNDIGTIMGFLRLMDTDSSHGAMEGAPENGFLDSMEKKMRLTPPVQVQTEIPRIPPLIPLPQIKKELKKLAKEAFDKHRDGFRLPGKG
;
A
#
# COMPACT_ATOMS: atom_id res chain seq x y z
N MET A 1 14.07 -21.21 -39.60
CA MET A 1 14.97 -20.72 -38.53
C MET A 1 14.48 -19.32 -38.14
N PHE A 2 13.54 -19.27 -37.19
CA PHE A 2 12.99 -18.09 -36.50
C PHE A 2 12.23 -18.67 -35.28
N PRO A 3 12.56 -18.32 -34.03
CA PRO A 3 11.87 -18.90 -32.88
C PRO A 3 10.58 -18.15 -32.57
N ARG A 4 9.52 -18.92 -32.31
CA ARG A 4 8.22 -18.50 -31.78
C ARG A 4 8.40 -17.92 -30.38
N GLN A 5 7.88 -16.71 -30.16
CA GLN A 5 7.72 -16.14 -28.83
C GLN A 5 6.58 -16.82 -28.05
N GLN A 6 6.81 -16.85 -26.75
CA GLN A 6 6.16 -17.65 -25.72
C GLN A 6 4.76 -17.13 -25.37
N GLN A 7 3.87 -18.09 -25.05
CA GLN A 7 2.66 -17.87 -24.27
C GLN A 7 3.03 -17.84 -22.78
N PHE A 8 2.67 -16.77 -22.07
CA PHE A 8 2.51 -16.80 -20.62
C PHE A 8 1.39 -15.84 -20.22
N PHE A 9 0.56 -16.31 -19.28
CA PHE A 9 -0.32 -15.63 -18.31
C PHE A 9 -1.70 -16.29 -18.22
N ALA A 10 -1.86 -17.13 -17.20
CA ALA A 10 -3.12 -17.36 -16.50
C ALA A 10 -2.85 -18.16 -15.23
N THR A 11 -2.82 -17.51 -14.06
CA THR A 11 -3.13 -18.19 -12.79
C THR A 11 -4.04 -17.32 -11.95
N SER A 12 -5.26 -17.83 -11.79
CA SER A 12 -6.38 -17.28 -11.03
C SER A 12 -6.17 -17.48 -9.52
N ARG A 13 -6.42 -16.44 -8.71
CA ARG A 13 -6.71 -16.59 -7.27
C ARG A 13 -7.85 -15.66 -6.87
N GLN A 14 -9.06 -16.20 -6.79
CA GLN A 14 -10.13 -15.65 -5.95
C GLN A 14 -10.28 -16.51 -4.70
N GLN A 15 -10.18 -15.89 -3.52
CA GLN A 15 -11.00 -16.29 -2.38
C GLN A 15 -11.25 -15.08 -1.48
N LYS A 16 -12.51 -14.66 -1.45
CA LYS A 16 -13.03 -13.50 -0.72
C LYS A 16 -13.61 -14.02 0.60
N GLN A 17 -12.98 -13.70 1.73
CA GLN A 17 -13.61 -13.89 3.05
C GLN A 17 -14.18 -12.55 3.55
N VAL A 18 -15.45 -12.60 3.94
CA VAL A 18 -16.22 -11.49 4.50
C VAL A 18 -16.02 -11.50 6.02
N LEU A 19 -15.43 -10.43 6.57
CA LEU A 19 -15.40 -10.18 8.01
C LEU A 19 -16.26 -8.96 8.32
N ARG A 20 -17.31 -9.20 9.10
CA ARG A 20 -18.29 -8.25 9.63
C ARG A 20 -17.67 -7.60 10.90
N LEU A 21 -17.71 -6.27 11.02
CA LEU A 21 -17.34 -5.58 12.26
C LEU A 21 -18.41 -4.53 12.61
N GLU A 22 -18.84 -4.57 13.87
CA GLU A 22 -19.79 -3.66 14.53
C GLU A 22 -19.10 -2.34 14.93
N PRO A 23 -19.82 -1.19 15.03
CA PRO A 23 -19.21 0.09 15.38
C PRO A 23 -19.64 0.58 16.77
N GLU A 24 -18.71 0.81 17.69
CA GLU A 24 -18.87 1.84 18.73
C GLU A 24 -17.52 2.41 19.17
N SER A 25 -17.30 3.71 18.97
CA SER A 25 -16.28 4.46 19.69
C SER A 25 -16.60 5.95 19.78
N TYR A 26 -16.74 6.44 21.01
CA TYR A 26 -16.75 7.85 21.40
C TYR A 26 -15.31 8.41 21.47
N ILE A 27 -15.11 9.68 21.09
CA ILE A 27 -13.81 10.37 21.11
C ILE A 27 -13.87 11.57 22.07
N PHE A 28 -12.84 11.72 22.92
CA PHE A 28 -12.55 12.92 23.70
C PHE A 28 -11.23 13.56 23.25
N PHE A 29 -11.22 14.90 23.16
CA PHE A 29 -10.08 15.73 22.75
C PHE A 29 -9.45 16.44 23.95
N THR A 30 -8.12 16.50 24.03
CA THR A 30 -7.41 17.59 24.73
C THR A 30 -6.18 18.06 23.93
N LYS A 31 -5.94 19.38 23.99
CA LYS A 31 -4.99 20.16 23.17
C LYS A 31 -3.55 20.03 23.67
N GLY A 32 -2.59 19.97 22.74
CA GLY A 32 -1.24 20.54 22.97
C GLY A 32 -0.09 19.91 22.18
N ARG A 33 0.36 20.63 21.13
CA ARG A 33 1.68 20.57 20.45
C ARG A 33 2.23 19.19 20.06
N PHE A 34 2.09 18.85 18.77
CA PHE A 34 2.75 17.70 18.13
C PHE A 34 4.06 18.12 17.44
N LEU A 35 5.18 17.54 17.88
CA LEU A 35 6.30 17.24 16.99
C LEU A 35 5.88 16.01 16.19
N LEU A 36 5.62 16.22 14.90
CA LEU A 36 5.06 15.21 14.01
C LEU A 36 6.13 14.16 13.67
N CYS A 37 6.10 13.03 14.37
CA CYS A 37 6.53 11.78 13.79
C CYS A 37 5.43 11.33 12.80
N PRO A 38 5.73 11.16 11.50
CA PRO A 38 4.71 10.84 10.49
C PRO A 38 3.91 9.57 10.80
N LEU A 39 4.48 8.65 11.59
CA LEU A 39 3.84 7.40 12.01
C LEU A 39 2.69 7.59 13.03
N SER A 40 2.73 8.64 13.85
CA SER A 40 1.63 8.97 14.78
C SER A 40 0.48 9.71 14.07
N PHE A 41 0.79 10.43 12.99
CA PHE A 41 -0.18 11.18 12.20
C PHE A 41 -1.06 10.27 11.33
N PHE A 42 -0.51 9.15 10.83
CA PHE A 42 -1.27 8.17 10.05
C PHE A 42 -2.28 7.37 10.88
N LEU A 43 -1.98 7.09 12.15
CA LEU A 43 -2.96 6.49 13.07
C LEU A 43 -4.14 7.43 13.35
N TYR A 44 -3.89 8.75 13.30
CA TYR A 44 -4.87 9.81 13.57
C TYR A 44 -5.72 10.17 12.33
N LEU A 45 -5.12 10.23 11.14
CA LEU A 45 -5.83 10.51 9.89
C LEU A 45 -6.79 9.39 9.48
N HIS A 46 -6.46 8.13 9.79
CA HIS A 46 -7.28 6.99 9.38
C HIS A 46 -8.62 6.90 10.13
N LEU A 47 -8.75 7.55 11.30
CA LEU A 47 -10.03 7.64 12.02
C LEU A 47 -10.97 8.74 11.47
N CYS A 48 -10.49 9.63 10.60
CA CYS A 48 -11.25 10.80 10.13
C CYS A 48 -11.81 10.70 8.70
N GLN A 49 -11.49 9.66 7.92
CA GLN A 49 -11.76 9.64 6.48
C GLN A 49 -12.96 8.77 6.03
N GLU A 50 -14.00 8.67 6.85
CA GLU A 50 -15.33 8.20 6.41
C GLU A 50 -16.29 9.39 6.33
N LYS A 51 -16.32 10.08 5.19
CA LYS A 51 -17.49 10.85 4.71
C LYS A 51 -17.29 11.43 3.32
N ASN A 52 -18.38 11.33 2.53
CA ASN A 52 -18.71 12.05 1.28
C ASN A 52 -18.09 11.52 -0.02
N VAL A 53 -18.78 11.48 -1.17
CA VAL A 53 -20.13 11.89 -1.58
C VAL A 53 -20.40 11.19 -2.93
N HIS A 54 -21.61 10.67 -3.13
CA HIS A 54 -22.09 10.20 -4.42
C HIS A 54 -22.53 11.40 -5.29
N LEU A 55 -22.10 11.43 -6.55
CA LEU A 55 -22.69 12.27 -7.59
C LEU A 55 -23.09 11.40 -8.79
N PRO A 56 -24.33 11.48 -9.30
CA PRO A 56 -24.74 10.79 -10.51
C PRO A 56 -24.42 11.63 -11.75
N ARG A 57 -23.86 11.00 -12.79
CA ARG A 57 -23.65 11.64 -14.10
C ARG A 57 -24.78 11.20 -15.04
N GLN A 58 -25.65 12.15 -15.39
CA GLN A 58 -26.68 12.00 -16.41
C GLN A 58 -26.04 12.03 -17.81
N LEU A 59 -26.51 11.16 -18.72
CA LEU A 59 -26.27 11.24 -20.17
C LEU A 59 -27.32 12.16 -20.82
N PRO A 60 -26.95 12.99 -21.81
CA PRO A 60 -27.92 13.56 -22.73
C PRO A 60 -28.11 12.69 -23.99
N PRO A 61 -29.30 12.73 -24.62
CA PRO A 61 -29.64 11.87 -25.76
C PRO A 61 -29.59 12.61 -27.12
N HIS A 62 -29.61 11.79 -28.18
CA HIS A 62 -29.98 12.09 -29.57
C HIS A 62 -29.16 13.12 -30.38
N PHE A 63 -28.39 12.61 -31.35
CA PHE A 63 -28.04 13.32 -32.58
C PHE A 63 -28.63 12.56 -33.78
N SER A 64 -29.37 13.29 -34.60
CA SER A 64 -30.04 12.85 -35.83
C SER A 64 -29.08 12.82 -37.02
N LEU A 65 -29.24 11.81 -37.87
CA LEU A 65 -28.58 11.66 -39.18
C LEU A 65 -29.11 12.65 -40.23
N PRO A 66 -28.26 13.16 -41.14
CA PRO A 66 -28.71 13.59 -42.46
C PRO A 66 -28.48 12.49 -43.52
N PRO A 67 -29.32 12.42 -44.57
CA PRO A 67 -29.14 11.50 -45.68
C PRO A 67 -28.39 12.17 -46.85
N SER A 68 -27.53 11.42 -47.54
CA SER A 68 -27.74 11.08 -48.96
C SER A 68 -26.47 10.55 -49.61
N ARG A 69 -26.70 9.48 -50.37
CA ARG A 69 -25.77 8.78 -51.25
C ARG A 69 -25.15 9.73 -52.27
N GLY A 70 -23.82 9.82 -52.25
CA GLY A 70 -23.01 9.96 -53.45
C GLY A 70 -22.35 8.61 -53.71
N THR A 71 -22.58 8.02 -54.87
CA THR A 71 -21.94 6.79 -55.32
C THR A 71 -20.44 7.05 -55.47
N GLN A 72 -19.67 6.71 -54.45
CA GLN A 72 -18.21 6.70 -54.46
C GLN A 72 -17.70 5.34 -54.93
N PRO A 73 -16.51 5.26 -55.53
CA PRO A 73 -15.95 4.01 -56.06
C PRO A 73 -15.74 3.00 -54.94
N MET A 74 -16.13 1.74 -55.19
CA MET A 74 -16.09 0.57 -54.26
C MET A 74 -14.72 0.31 -53.58
N THR A 75 -13.68 1.02 -53.98
CA THR A 75 -12.33 0.96 -53.39
C THR A 75 -12.20 1.79 -52.12
N SER A 76 -13.05 2.81 -51.93
CA SER A 76 -13.06 3.67 -50.73
C SER A 76 -13.55 2.89 -49.49
N ASP A 77 -14.58 2.06 -49.65
CA ASP A 77 -15.18 1.28 -48.55
C ASP A 77 -14.22 0.23 -47.95
N ILE A 78 -13.40 -0.40 -48.80
CA ILE A 78 -12.41 -1.40 -48.35
C ILE A 78 -11.29 -0.71 -47.57
N SER A 79 -10.79 0.43 -48.07
CA SER A 79 -9.73 1.18 -47.38
C SER A 79 -10.22 1.73 -46.04
N GLN A 80 -11.46 2.22 -45.97
CA GLN A 80 -12.06 2.71 -44.74
C GLN A 80 -12.29 1.58 -43.73
N PHE A 81 -12.75 0.42 -44.19
CA PHE A 81 -12.91 -0.76 -43.34
C PHE A 81 -11.58 -1.23 -42.76
N LEU A 82 -10.53 -1.33 -43.60
CA LEU A 82 -9.18 -1.71 -43.16
C LEU A 82 -8.60 -0.70 -42.16
N SER A 83 -8.71 0.60 -42.44
CA SER A 83 -8.27 1.64 -41.51
C SER A 83 -9.01 1.57 -40.18
N PHE A 84 -10.32 1.32 -40.19
CA PHE A 84 -11.10 1.14 -38.97
C PHE A 84 -10.63 -0.08 -38.16
N GLU A 85 -10.40 -1.21 -38.81
CA GLU A 85 -9.97 -2.45 -38.16
C GLU A 85 -8.57 -2.30 -37.53
N ILE A 86 -7.63 -1.67 -38.24
CA ILE A 86 -6.29 -1.38 -37.71
C ILE A 86 -6.36 -0.42 -36.52
N LYS A 87 -7.16 0.66 -36.61
CA LYS A 87 -7.37 1.60 -35.49
C LYS A 87 -7.93 0.90 -34.27
N LYS A 88 -8.91 0.01 -34.48
CA LYS A 88 -9.55 -0.76 -33.41
C LYS A 88 -8.55 -1.70 -32.75
N GLU A 89 -7.82 -2.49 -33.53
CA GLU A 89 -6.80 -3.42 -33.01
C GLU A 89 -5.73 -2.69 -32.19
N LEU A 90 -5.25 -1.55 -32.71
CA LEU A 90 -4.25 -0.72 -32.03
C LEU A 90 -4.79 -0.14 -30.71
N ALA A 91 -6.02 0.36 -30.72
CA ALA A 91 -6.68 0.86 -29.52
C ALA A 91 -6.89 -0.25 -28.49
N ASP A 92 -7.43 -1.41 -28.90
CA ASP A 92 -7.70 -2.55 -28.03
C ASP A 92 -6.40 -3.04 -27.36
N ARG A 93 -5.29 -3.11 -28.12
CA ARG A 93 -3.98 -3.45 -27.59
C ARG A 93 -3.48 -2.41 -26.59
N TYR A 94 -3.48 -1.14 -26.97
CA TYR A 94 -2.98 -0.05 -26.13
C TYR A 94 -3.74 0.05 -24.81
N PHE A 95 -5.08 0.16 -24.88
CA PHE A 95 -5.93 0.32 -23.70
C PHE A 95 -6.02 -0.97 -22.89
N GLY A 96 -5.90 -2.14 -23.54
CA GLY A 96 -5.81 -3.42 -22.85
C GLY A 96 -4.58 -3.50 -21.95
N PHE A 97 -3.38 -3.26 -22.48
CA PHE A 97 -2.15 -3.27 -21.68
C PHE A 97 -2.13 -2.17 -20.63
N ARG A 98 -2.56 -0.96 -20.99
CA ARG A 98 -2.64 0.15 -20.03
C ARG A 98 -3.54 -0.23 -18.85
N LYS A 99 -4.70 -0.83 -19.12
CA LYS A 99 -5.65 -1.23 -18.07
C LYS A 99 -5.02 -2.26 -17.13
N LEU A 100 -4.32 -3.26 -17.65
CA LEU A 100 -3.63 -4.26 -16.82
C LEU A 100 -2.63 -3.60 -15.87
N ILE A 101 -1.75 -2.73 -16.40
CA ILE A 101 -0.75 -2.03 -15.58
C ILE A 101 -1.41 -1.16 -14.49
N GLU A 102 -2.51 -0.46 -14.81
CA GLU A 102 -3.22 0.35 -13.81
C GLU A 102 -3.93 -0.53 -12.76
N GLU A 103 -4.41 -1.72 -13.12
CA GLU A 103 -4.95 -2.69 -12.17
C GLU A 103 -3.85 -3.21 -11.24
N ASP A 104 -2.68 -3.59 -11.77
CA ASP A 104 -1.55 -4.06 -10.98
C ASP A 104 -1.02 -2.98 -10.02
N LYS A 105 -0.98 -1.72 -10.45
CA LYS A 105 -0.66 -0.57 -9.59
C LYS A 105 -1.66 -0.43 -8.44
N ALA A 106 -2.96 -0.52 -8.73
CA ALA A 106 -3.99 -0.39 -7.72
C ALA A 106 -3.94 -1.55 -6.70
N ASP A 107 -3.61 -2.76 -7.15
CA ASP A 107 -3.41 -3.91 -6.28
C ASP A 107 -2.16 -3.76 -5.41
N LEU A 108 -1.04 -3.25 -5.95
CA LEU A 108 0.15 -2.91 -5.17
C LEU A 108 -0.16 -1.90 -4.06
N GLU A 109 -0.85 -0.79 -4.39
CA GLU A 109 -1.25 0.23 -3.40
C GLU A 109 -2.11 -0.35 -2.29
N LYS A 110 -3.06 -1.22 -2.64
CA LYS A 110 -3.92 -1.90 -1.68
C LYS A 110 -3.14 -2.87 -0.79
N ASP A 111 -2.18 -3.60 -1.35
CA ASP A 111 -1.35 -4.53 -0.60
C ASP A 111 -0.39 -3.80 0.35
N ILE A 112 0.17 -2.66 -0.06
CA ILE A 112 0.92 -1.73 0.80
C ILE A 112 0.07 -1.33 2.02
N LEU A 113 -1.16 -0.86 1.79
CA LEU A 113 -2.07 -0.43 2.87
C LEU A 113 -2.46 -1.59 3.81
N SER A 114 -2.78 -2.74 3.23
CA SER A 114 -3.12 -3.96 3.98
C SER A 114 -1.95 -4.43 4.85
N HIS A 115 -0.74 -4.41 4.29
CA HIS A 115 0.47 -4.81 4.97
C HIS A 115 0.78 -3.91 6.17
N HIS A 116 0.73 -2.60 5.97
CA HIS A 116 0.90 -1.61 7.04
C HIS A 116 -0.15 -1.80 8.16
N LYS A 117 -1.42 -2.00 7.78
CA LYS A 117 -2.53 -2.19 8.74
C LYS A 117 -2.41 -3.47 9.56
N THR A 118 -1.95 -4.57 8.96
CA THR A 118 -2.02 -5.88 9.62
C THR A 118 -0.74 -6.22 10.39
N VAL A 119 0.41 -6.18 9.73
CA VAL A 119 1.69 -6.61 10.32
C VAL A 119 2.36 -5.43 11.03
N GLY A 120 2.34 -4.24 10.42
CA GLY A 120 2.89 -3.03 11.03
C GLY A 120 2.26 -2.72 12.39
N GLN A 121 0.93 -2.83 12.49
CA GLN A 121 0.24 -2.64 13.77
C GLN A 121 0.66 -3.67 14.82
N LYS A 122 0.85 -4.95 14.48
CA LYS A 122 1.29 -5.96 15.46
C LYS A 122 2.64 -5.62 16.06
N ILE A 123 3.59 -5.19 15.22
CA ILE A 123 4.93 -4.75 15.66
C ILE A 123 4.81 -3.60 16.66
N VAL A 124 3.99 -2.58 16.34
CA VAL A 124 3.77 -1.43 17.24
C VAL A 124 3.16 -1.88 18.56
N TRP A 125 2.18 -2.79 18.55
CA TRP A 125 1.56 -3.31 19.76
C TRP A 125 2.55 -4.07 20.65
N ASP A 126 3.39 -4.92 20.06
CA ASP A 126 4.39 -5.68 20.82
C ASP A 126 5.52 -4.80 21.35
N LEU A 127 5.97 -3.81 20.58
CA LEU A 127 6.91 -2.80 21.08
C LEU A 127 6.31 -2.03 22.26
N ASN A 128 5.06 -1.57 22.15
CA ASN A 128 4.41 -0.84 23.24
C ASN A 128 4.22 -1.72 24.48
N ARG A 129 3.93 -3.02 24.33
CA ARG A 129 3.94 -3.97 25.46
C ARG A 129 5.30 -3.99 26.15
N ILE A 130 6.38 -4.12 25.37
CA ILE A 130 7.74 -4.13 25.91
C ILE A 130 8.04 -2.81 26.64
N TYR A 131 7.72 -1.66 26.04
CA TYR A 131 7.95 -0.34 26.65
C TYR A 131 7.20 -0.19 27.98
N ILE A 132 5.93 -0.58 28.03
CA ILE A 132 5.14 -0.56 29.28
C ILE A 132 5.70 -1.53 30.32
N MET A 133 6.22 -2.69 29.90
CA MET A 133 6.83 -3.64 30.82
C MET A 133 8.14 -3.10 31.40
N LEU A 134 8.96 -2.43 30.60
CA LEU A 134 10.22 -1.82 31.04
C LEU A 134 9.99 -0.60 31.94
N ASN A 135 9.00 0.24 31.62
CA ASN A 135 8.54 1.39 32.40
C ASN A 135 9.66 2.34 32.87
N ASP A 136 10.75 2.42 32.10
CA ASP A 136 11.92 3.24 32.40
C ASP A 136 12.70 3.52 31.12
N GLU A 137 13.00 4.80 30.88
CA GLU A 137 13.64 5.24 29.63
C GLU A 137 15.02 4.64 29.41
N LYS A 138 15.80 4.40 30.47
CA LYS A 138 17.12 3.79 30.36
C LYS A 138 17.00 2.33 29.95
N LEU A 139 16.09 1.59 30.59
CA LEU A 139 15.84 0.18 30.23
C LEU A 139 15.30 0.05 28.80
N ILE A 140 14.47 0.99 28.35
CA ILE A 140 13.99 1.04 26.95
C ILE A 140 15.14 1.29 25.99
N SER A 141 16.01 2.26 26.28
CA SER A 141 17.20 2.53 25.47
C SER A 141 18.14 1.32 25.41
N ASP A 142 18.41 0.68 26.56
CA ASP A 142 19.21 -0.54 26.63
C ASP A 142 18.59 -1.68 25.81
N PHE A 143 17.26 -1.82 25.83
CA PHE A 143 16.54 -2.77 24.98
C PHE A 143 16.68 -2.47 23.49
N LEU A 144 16.52 -1.21 23.06
CA LEU A 144 16.66 -0.83 21.65
C LEU A 144 18.09 -1.07 21.16
N SER A 145 19.09 -0.67 21.94
CA SER A 145 20.50 -0.92 21.66
C SER A 145 20.82 -2.42 21.58
N LEU A 146 20.33 -3.21 22.54
CA LEU A 146 20.52 -4.67 22.55
C LEU A 146 19.90 -5.35 21.34
N THR A 147 18.79 -4.81 20.83
CA THR A 147 18.04 -5.41 19.71
C THR A 147 18.46 -4.89 18.34
N GLY A 148 19.31 -3.86 18.28
CA GLY A 148 19.75 -3.22 17.04
C GLY A 148 18.68 -2.32 16.41
N LEU A 149 17.68 -1.89 17.19
CA LEU A 149 16.67 -0.93 16.77
C LEU A 149 17.17 0.51 16.95
N GLU A 150 16.69 1.43 16.11
CA GLU A 150 17.00 2.85 16.24
C GLU A 150 16.47 3.43 17.55
N GLU A 151 17.18 4.42 18.09
CA GLU A 151 16.75 5.14 19.29
C GLU A 151 15.37 5.78 19.03
N GLN A 152 14.43 5.55 19.95
CA GLN A 152 13.05 6.07 19.92
C GLN A 152 12.11 5.48 18.84
N LEU A 153 12.43 4.33 18.26
CA LEU A 153 11.52 3.67 17.32
C LEU A 153 10.12 3.45 17.94
N TYR A 154 9.12 4.20 17.48
CA TYR A 154 7.74 4.19 18.01
C TYR A 154 7.61 4.50 19.51
N TYR A 155 8.61 5.15 20.13
CA TYR A 155 8.51 5.53 21.54
C TYR A 155 7.71 6.83 21.70
N ASP A 156 6.67 6.77 22.53
CA ASP A 156 5.92 7.93 23.00
C ASP A 156 5.83 7.86 24.53
N PRO A 157 6.36 8.84 25.29
CA PRO A 157 6.26 8.89 26.74
C PRO A 157 4.82 8.76 27.28
N TYR A 158 3.81 9.17 26.50
CA TYR A 158 2.41 9.02 26.85
C TYR A 158 1.99 7.55 27.04
N ILE A 159 2.69 6.61 26.39
CA ILE A 159 2.41 5.18 26.49
C ILE A 159 2.68 4.66 27.91
N LEU A 160 3.64 5.26 28.61
CA LEU A 160 3.98 4.89 29.99
C LEU A 160 2.99 5.45 31.01
N THR A 161 2.35 6.59 30.70
CA THR A 161 1.48 7.30 31.64
C THR A 161 0.00 6.98 31.48
N SER A 162 -0.43 6.50 30.31
CA SER A 162 -1.84 6.27 29.99
C SER A 162 -2.35 4.91 30.48
N PRO A 163 -3.23 4.86 31.50
CA PRO A 163 -3.76 3.60 32.03
C PRO A 163 -4.71 2.91 31.03
N THR A 164 -5.51 3.69 30.29
CA THR A 164 -6.46 3.15 29.30
C THR A 164 -5.74 2.49 28.14
N LEU A 165 -4.60 3.04 27.72
CA LEU A 165 -3.77 2.45 26.67
C LEU A 165 -3.13 1.14 27.15
N ARG A 166 -2.62 1.12 28.37
CA ARG A 166 -2.12 -0.11 29.00
C ARG A 166 -3.18 -1.20 29.03
N ASP A 167 -4.40 -0.86 29.46
CA ASP A 167 -5.49 -1.83 29.53
C ASP A 167 -5.80 -2.44 28.17
N ARG A 168 -5.89 -1.59 27.14
CA ARG A 168 -6.13 -2.02 25.76
C ARG A 168 -5.00 -2.89 25.20
N ILE A 169 -3.75 -2.53 25.45
CA ILE A 169 -2.58 -3.24 24.90
C ILE A 169 -2.45 -4.66 25.49
N PHE A 170 -2.78 -4.80 26.77
CA PHE A 170 -2.70 -6.08 27.49
C PHE A 170 -4.02 -6.85 27.52
N ASP A 171 -5.06 -6.36 26.86
CA ASP A 171 -6.34 -7.06 26.78
C ASP A 171 -6.18 -8.43 26.11
N GLY A 172 -6.86 -9.44 26.67
CA GLY A 172 -6.79 -10.83 26.22
C GLY A 172 -5.45 -11.55 26.44
N VAL A 173 -4.41 -10.89 26.98
CA VAL A 173 -3.08 -11.49 27.16
C VAL A 173 -3.07 -12.48 28.33
N LYS A 174 -2.74 -13.75 28.03
CA LYS A 174 -2.62 -14.81 29.04
C LYS A 174 -1.18 -14.94 29.51
N THR A 175 -0.97 -14.78 30.82
CA THR A 175 0.32 -15.06 31.47
C THR A 175 0.42 -16.49 31.97
N LYS A 176 1.60 -17.09 31.82
CA LYS A 176 1.97 -18.37 32.43
C LYS A 176 3.08 -18.15 33.46
N GLY A 177 3.05 -18.88 34.56
CA GLY A 177 4.08 -18.82 35.61
C GLY A 177 3.49 -18.91 37.01
N LEU A 178 4.24 -19.52 37.94
CA LEU A 178 3.82 -19.72 39.33
C LEU A 178 3.98 -18.44 40.17
N THR A 179 5.05 -17.69 39.93
CA THR A 179 5.37 -16.45 40.68
C THR A 179 5.06 -15.21 39.84
N ALA A 180 4.88 -14.05 40.50
CA ALA A 180 4.69 -12.77 39.79
C ALA A 180 5.88 -12.44 38.87
N SER A 181 7.11 -12.59 39.38
CA SER A 181 8.35 -12.40 38.59
C SER A 181 8.46 -13.39 37.43
N GLY A 182 8.08 -14.66 37.64
CA GLY A 182 8.06 -15.67 36.58
C GLY A 182 7.05 -15.34 35.48
N ARG A 183 5.84 -14.90 35.84
CA ARG A 183 4.81 -14.45 34.90
C ARG A 183 5.27 -13.26 34.07
N PHE A 184 5.89 -12.27 34.72
CA PHE A 184 6.44 -11.09 34.06
C PHE A 184 7.53 -11.47 33.06
N THR A 185 8.53 -12.23 33.50
CA THR A 185 9.66 -12.64 32.65
C THR A 185 9.18 -13.50 31.48
N HIS A 186 8.23 -14.41 31.71
CA HIS A 186 7.67 -15.23 30.63
C HIS A 186 6.94 -14.39 29.60
N LEU A 187 6.08 -13.47 30.04
CA LEU A 187 5.38 -12.55 29.15
C LEU A 187 6.35 -11.71 28.34
N PHE A 188 7.38 -11.14 28.98
CA PHE A 188 8.38 -10.31 28.31
C PHE A 188 9.09 -11.07 27.19
N MET A 189 9.54 -12.30 27.50
CA MET A 189 10.21 -13.17 26.53
C MET A 189 9.29 -13.56 25.38
N GLN A 190 8.04 -13.91 25.69
CA GLN A 190 7.04 -14.28 24.69
C GLN A 190 6.72 -13.10 23.76
N THR A 191 6.54 -11.89 24.30
CA THR A 191 6.31 -10.68 23.51
C THR A 191 7.49 -10.39 22.60
N TYR A 192 8.73 -10.53 23.09
CA TYR A 192 9.92 -10.35 22.26
C TYR A 192 10.04 -11.37 21.13
N GLU A 193 9.74 -12.65 21.42
CA GLU A 193 9.76 -13.70 20.42
C GLU A 193 8.69 -13.49 19.35
N GLN A 194 7.48 -13.05 19.75
CA GLN A 194 6.41 -12.67 18.83
C GLN A 194 6.82 -11.49 17.95
N LEU A 195 7.38 -10.44 18.55
CA LEU A 195 7.91 -9.27 17.84
C LEU A 195 8.96 -9.68 16.80
N THR A 196 9.89 -10.57 17.16
CA THR A 196 10.93 -11.06 16.23
C THR A 196 10.30 -11.76 15.02
N GLN A 197 9.27 -12.58 15.23
CA GLN A 197 8.56 -13.26 14.15
C GLN A 197 7.77 -12.28 13.28
N ASP A 198 7.07 -11.32 13.89
CA ASP A 198 6.28 -10.35 13.14
C ASP A 198 7.16 -9.39 12.34
N VAL A 199 8.34 -8.99 12.86
CA VAL A 199 9.35 -8.25 12.07
C VAL A 199 9.90 -9.10 10.92
N ALA A 200 10.14 -10.39 11.12
CA ALA A 200 10.59 -11.27 10.04
C ALA A 200 9.55 -11.36 8.91
N ARG A 201 8.28 -11.60 9.25
CA ARG A 201 7.16 -11.62 8.28
C ARG A 201 6.95 -10.27 7.61
N TYR A 202 7.10 -9.19 8.36
CA TYR A 202 7.05 -7.84 7.83
C TYR A 202 8.06 -7.64 6.71
N ARG A 203 9.31 -8.03 6.98
CA ARG A 203 10.40 -7.89 6.03
C ARG A 203 10.26 -8.78 4.80
N GLU A 204 9.74 -9.99 4.96
CA GLU A 204 9.44 -10.89 3.85
C GLU A 204 8.43 -10.25 2.91
N LYS A 205 7.29 -9.78 3.44
CA LYS A 205 6.28 -9.12 2.62
C LYS A 205 6.74 -7.77 2.06
N TYR A 206 7.56 -7.03 2.79
CA TYR A 206 8.19 -5.81 2.29
C TYR A 206 9.09 -6.09 1.07
N ALA A 207 9.82 -7.21 1.06
CA ALA A 207 10.61 -7.62 -0.09
C ALA A 207 9.71 -8.00 -1.29
N GLU A 208 8.63 -8.77 -1.06
CA GLU A 208 7.65 -9.08 -2.12
C GLU A 208 7.08 -7.80 -2.75
N LEU A 209 6.72 -6.79 -1.94
CA LEU A 209 6.18 -5.52 -2.46
C LEU A 209 7.20 -4.75 -3.31
N LEU A 210 8.50 -4.84 -2.99
CA LEU A 210 9.55 -4.24 -3.81
C LEU A 210 9.69 -4.96 -5.15
N ASP A 211 9.63 -6.29 -5.15
CA ASP A 211 9.67 -7.10 -6.37
C ASP A 211 8.46 -6.81 -7.27
N ASP A 212 7.26 -6.67 -6.67
CA ASP A 212 6.03 -6.27 -7.38
C ASP A 212 6.16 -4.87 -8.00
N GLN A 213 6.72 -3.90 -7.24
CA GLN A 213 6.99 -2.55 -7.74
C GLN A 213 7.97 -2.58 -8.92
N GLU A 214 9.08 -3.31 -8.82
CA GLU A 214 10.07 -3.44 -9.89
C GLU A 214 9.44 -4.06 -11.15
N THR A 215 8.63 -5.10 -10.98
CA THR A 215 7.90 -5.74 -12.09
C THR A 215 7.02 -4.74 -12.83
N ILE A 216 6.21 -3.96 -12.11
CA ILE A 216 5.34 -2.93 -12.71
C ILE A 216 6.18 -1.84 -13.42
N GLU A 217 7.30 -1.43 -12.83
CA GLU A 217 8.20 -0.45 -13.47
C GLU A 217 8.79 -1.00 -14.79
N GLU A 218 9.13 -2.28 -14.84
CA GLU A 218 9.59 -2.95 -16.06
C GLU A 218 8.49 -3.06 -17.11
N GLU A 219 7.27 -3.43 -16.71
CA GLU A 219 6.12 -3.49 -17.60
C GLU A 219 5.78 -2.13 -18.21
N ILE A 220 5.87 -1.04 -17.43
CA ILE A 220 5.72 0.33 -17.93
C ILE A 220 6.81 0.65 -18.98
N LYS A 221 8.06 0.25 -18.73
CA LYS A 221 9.15 0.45 -19.71
C LYS A 221 8.90 -0.33 -21.00
N ILE A 222 8.45 -1.59 -20.89
CA ILE A 222 8.09 -2.42 -22.05
C ILE A 222 6.90 -1.81 -22.79
N PHE A 223 5.88 -1.34 -22.07
CA PHE A 223 4.71 -0.68 -22.62
C PHE A 223 5.10 0.51 -23.50
N TYR A 224 5.97 1.40 -23.00
CA TYR A 224 6.43 2.55 -23.78
C TYR A 224 7.30 2.17 -24.99
N ARG A 225 8.08 1.09 -24.90
CA ARG A 225 8.87 0.58 -26.05
C ARG A 225 8.00 -0.01 -27.15
N GLN A 226 6.94 -0.72 -26.77
CA GLN A 226 6.04 -1.38 -27.72
C GLN A 226 4.95 -0.45 -28.27
N ASN A 227 4.58 0.57 -27.49
CA ASN A 227 3.50 1.49 -27.81
C ASN A 227 4.01 2.93 -27.77
N ASP A 228 4.84 3.29 -28.75
CA ASP A 228 5.26 4.68 -28.92
C ASP A 228 4.04 5.54 -29.32
N ILE A 229 3.53 6.29 -28.35
CA ILE A 229 2.36 7.16 -28.49
C ILE A 229 2.58 8.17 -29.62
N GLY A 230 3.81 8.66 -29.82
CA GLY A 230 4.13 9.60 -30.90
C GLY A 230 3.95 8.95 -32.27
N THR A 231 4.48 7.74 -32.44
CA THR A 231 4.31 6.94 -33.66
C THR A 231 2.84 6.57 -33.91
N ILE A 232 2.12 6.15 -32.86
CA ILE A 232 0.69 5.82 -32.94
C ILE A 232 -0.13 7.04 -33.38
N MET A 233 0.06 8.19 -32.72
CA MET A 233 -0.68 9.41 -33.05
C MET A 233 -0.32 9.94 -34.44
N GLY A 234 0.94 9.79 -34.88
CA GLY A 234 1.36 10.09 -36.25
C GLY A 234 0.68 9.19 -37.28
N PHE A 235 0.65 7.88 -37.04
CA PHE A 235 -0.02 6.90 -37.90
C PHE A 235 -1.53 7.13 -38.01
N LEU A 236 -2.21 7.43 -36.90
CA LEU A 236 -3.63 7.77 -36.90
C LEU A 236 -3.94 8.98 -37.78
N ARG A 237 -3.11 10.04 -37.71
CA ARG A 237 -3.26 11.23 -38.57
C ARG A 237 -3.05 10.92 -40.04
N LEU A 238 -2.03 10.13 -40.38
CA LEU A 238 -1.77 9.72 -41.77
C LEU A 238 -3.02 9.04 -42.37
N MET A 239 -3.70 8.16 -41.61
CA MET A 239 -4.95 7.53 -42.06
C MET A 239 -6.15 8.47 -42.11
N ASP A 240 -6.23 9.48 -41.23
CA ASP A 240 -7.33 10.45 -41.23
C ASP A 240 -7.23 11.45 -42.41
N THR A 241 -6.00 11.78 -42.83
CA THR A 241 -5.75 12.75 -43.90
C THR A 241 -6.19 12.22 -45.27
N ASP A 242 -6.08 10.91 -45.51
CA ASP A 242 -6.51 10.26 -46.77
C ASP A 242 -8.04 10.16 -46.92
N SER A 243 -8.79 10.28 -45.82
CA SER A 243 -10.27 10.25 -45.83
C SER A 243 -10.93 11.64 -45.92
N SER A 244 -10.16 12.72 -45.81
CA SER A 244 -10.69 14.08 -45.74
C SER A 244 -10.43 14.88 -47.03
N HIS A 245 -11.13 14.52 -48.11
CA HIS A 245 -11.39 15.43 -49.22
C HIS A 245 -12.53 16.38 -48.83
N GLY A 246 -12.20 17.43 -48.08
CA GLY A 246 -13.16 18.46 -47.69
C GLY A 246 -12.48 19.64 -47.02
N ALA A 247 -12.50 20.78 -47.69
CA ALA A 247 -11.91 22.04 -47.25
C ALA A 247 -12.54 22.59 -45.96
N MET A 248 -11.74 23.39 -45.24
CA MET A 248 -12.00 24.08 -43.96
C MET A 248 -11.89 23.22 -42.70
N GLU A 249 -10.66 23.01 -42.21
CA GLU A 249 -10.46 22.66 -40.81
C GLU A 249 -9.28 23.46 -40.26
N GLY A 250 -9.57 24.32 -39.28
CA GLY A 250 -8.56 25.13 -38.59
C GLY A 250 -7.54 24.20 -37.96
N ALA A 251 -6.26 24.55 -38.10
CA ALA A 251 -5.15 23.81 -37.52
C ALA A 251 -5.49 23.46 -36.06
N PRO A 252 -5.51 22.17 -35.66
CA PRO A 252 -5.74 21.81 -34.28
C PRO A 252 -4.68 22.52 -33.43
N GLU A 253 -5.11 23.33 -32.47
CA GLU A 253 -4.23 24.03 -31.55
C GLU A 253 -3.24 23.00 -30.96
N ASN A 254 -1.93 23.22 -31.17
CA ASN A 254 -0.87 22.33 -30.71
C ASN A 254 -1.02 21.95 -29.21
N GLY A 255 -1.63 22.82 -28.39
CA GLY A 255 -1.90 22.54 -26.97
C GLY A 255 -2.90 21.42 -26.69
N PHE A 256 -3.84 21.10 -27.60
CA PHE A 256 -4.78 19.99 -27.41
C PHE A 256 -4.06 18.63 -27.47
N LEU A 257 -3.10 18.50 -28.38
CA LEU A 257 -2.34 17.27 -28.63
C LEU A 257 -1.40 16.96 -27.48
N ASP A 258 -0.69 17.96 -26.97
CA ASP A 258 0.17 17.83 -25.80
C ASP A 258 -0.64 17.40 -24.56
N SER A 259 -1.87 17.93 -24.43
CA SER A 259 -2.77 17.58 -23.32
C SER A 259 -3.29 16.14 -23.41
N MET A 260 -3.51 15.62 -24.63
CA MET A 260 -3.99 14.26 -24.87
C MET A 260 -2.86 13.26 -24.67
N GLU A 261 -1.67 13.53 -25.21
CA GLU A 261 -0.48 12.70 -24.99
C GLU A 261 -0.18 12.56 -23.50
N LYS A 262 -0.23 13.67 -22.75
CA LYS A 262 -0.02 13.66 -21.30
C LYS A 262 -1.03 12.80 -20.54
N LYS A 263 -2.31 12.78 -20.97
CA LYS A 263 -3.36 11.91 -20.38
C LYS A 263 -3.20 10.44 -20.79
N MET A 264 -2.53 10.18 -21.90
CA MET A 264 -2.28 8.83 -22.39
C MET A 264 -1.11 8.15 -21.67
N ARG A 265 -0.16 8.92 -21.14
CA ARG A 265 0.99 8.41 -20.38
C ARG A 265 0.55 7.76 -19.05
N LEU A 266 1.15 6.63 -18.74
CA LEU A 266 1.09 5.96 -17.44
C LEU A 266 1.93 6.74 -16.43
N THR A 267 1.37 6.95 -15.23
CA THR A 267 2.15 7.43 -14.09
C THR A 267 2.99 6.29 -13.51
N PRO A 268 4.18 6.60 -12.96
CA PRO A 268 4.99 5.59 -12.27
C PRO A 268 4.22 5.04 -11.05
N PRO A 269 4.53 3.80 -10.61
CA PRO A 269 3.94 3.23 -9.41
C PRO A 269 4.37 4.01 -8.16
N VAL A 270 3.59 3.87 -7.10
CA VAL A 270 3.93 4.38 -5.78
C VAL A 270 5.19 3.69 -5.28
N GLN A 271 6.07 4.45 -4.63
CA GLN A 271 7.32 3.95 -4.10
C GLN A 271 7.09 3.33 -2.72
N VAL A 272 7.21 2.00 -2.61
CA VAL A 272 7.00 1.22 -1.37
C VAL A 272 7.81 1.78 -0.21
N GLN A 273 9.05 2.23 -0.47
CA GLN A 273 9.95 2.77 0.55
C GLN A 273 9.48 4.10 1.15
N THR A 274 8.66 4.86 0.42
CA THR A 274 8.10 6.14 0.87
C THR A 274 6.86 5.92 1.74
N GLU A 275 6.05 4.91 1.41
CA GLU A 275 4.80 4.60 2.13
C GLU A 275 5.03 3.77 3.39
N ILE A 276 6.04 2.89 3.38
CA ILE A 276 6.30 1.94 4.45
C ILE A 276 7.77 2.05 4.91
N PRO A 277 8.03 2.29 6.22
CA PRO A 277 9.39 2.40 6.73
C PRO A 277 10.12 1.06 6.74
N ARG A 278 11.40 1.06 6.39
CA ARG A 278 12.22 -0.15 6.48
C ARG A 278 12.59 -0.45 7.93
N ILE A 279 12.26 -1.66 8.41
CA ILE A 279 12.62 -2.12 9.77
C ILE A 279 13.83 -3.07 9.70
N PRO A 280 14.89 -2.87 10.52
CA PRO A 280 16.05 -3.76 10.57
C PRO A 280 15.70 -5.14 11.15
N PRO A 281 16.54 -6.18 10.93
CA PRO A 281 16.29 -7.49 11.52
C PRO A 281 16.51 -7.42 13.02
N LEU A 282 15.62 -8.07 13.78
CA LEU A 282 15.84 -8.25 15.21
C LEU A 282 16.77 -9.42 15.49
N ILE A 283 17.56 -9.28 16.55
CA ILE A 283 18.46 -10.34 17.01
C ILE A 283 17.63 -11.50 17.57
N PRO A 284 17.81 -12.76 17.12
CA PRO A 284 17.01 -13.88 17.61
C PRO A 284 17.14 -14.07 19.13
N LEU A 285 16.02 -14.39 19.79
CA LEU A 285 15.94 -14.58 21.24
C LEU A 285 17.09 -15.44 21.83
N PRO A 286 17.51 -16.58 21.23
CA PRO A 286 18.58 -17.39 21.79
C PRO A 286 19.91 -16.65 22.01
N GLN A 287 20.20 -15.62 21.20
CA GLN A 287 21.48 -14.90 21.24
C GLN A 287 21.53 -13.86 22.37
N ILE A 288 20.39 -13.22 22.69
CA ILE A 288 20.29 -12.14 23.69
C ILE A 288 19.43 -12.51 24.91
N LYS A 289 19.11 -13.80 25.06
CA LYS A 289 18.18 -14.31 26.09
C LYS A 289 18.62 -13.94 27.50
N LYS A 290 19.93 -13.95 27.78
CA LYS A 290 20.46 -13.70 29.13
C LYS A 290 20.33 -12.22 29.48
N GLU A 291 20.64 -11.36 28.53
CA GLU A 291 20.61 -9.91 28.59
C GLU A 291 19.16 -9.43 28.72
N LEU A 292 18.24 -9.96 27.92
CA LEU A 292 16.81 -9.68 28.05
C LEU A 292 16.24 -10.14 29.40
N LYS A 293 16.73 -11.26 29.95
CA LYS A 293 16.29 -11.72 31.29
C LYS A 293 16.77 -10.77 32.38
N LYS A 294 17.97 -10.20 32.22
CA LYS A 294 18.51 -9.19 33.14
C LYS A 294 17.64 -7.92 33.08
N LEU A 295 17.35 -7.42 31.88
CA LEU A 295 16.44 -6.26 31.70
C LEU A 295 15.06 -6.52 32.30
N ALA A 296 14.47 -7.69 32.05
CA ALA A 296 13.16 -8.04 32.60
C ALA A 296 13.18 -8.11 34.15
N LYS A 297 14.27 -8.60 34.74
CA LYS A 297 14.42 -8.63 36.20
C LYS A 297 14.52 -7.22 36.77
N GLU A 298 15.38 -6.38 36.19
CA GLU A 298 15.55 -4.98 36.62
C GLU A 298 14.25 -4.17 36.47
N ALA A 299 13.52 -4.38 35.38
CA ALA A 299 12.20 -3.79 35.19
C ALA A 299 11.21 -4.26 36.26
N PHE A 300 11.17 -5.56 36.55
CA PHE A 300 10.27 -6.12 37.57
C PHE A 300 10.52 -5.51 38.96
N ASP A 301 11.78 -5.34 39.35
CA ASP A 301 12.15 -4.75 40.65
C ASP A 301 11.71 -3.28 40.77
N LYS A 302 11.57 -2.56 39.64
CA LYS A 302 11.03 -1.19 39.59
C LYS A 302 9.50 -1.13 39.73
N HIS A 303 8.78 -2.23 39.46
CA HIS A 303 7.33 -2.31 39.66
C HIS A 303 7.00 -2.54 41.14
N ARG A 304 6.95 -1.47 41.94
CA ARG A 304 6.76 -1.48 43.42
C ARG A 304 5.56 -2.32 43.91
N ASP A 305 4.47 -2.38 43.14
CA ASP A 305 3.23 -3.09 43.52
C ASP A 305 3.06 -4.46 42.83
N GLY A 306 4.12 -4.91 42.14
CA GLY A 306 4.08 -6.03 41.20
C GLY A 306 3.39 -5.66 39.89
N PHE A 307 3.90 -6.18 38.77
CA PHE A 307 3.24 -6.00 37.48
C PHE A 307 1.90 -6.74 37.45
N ARG A 308 0.80 -5.98 37.43
CA ARG A 308 -0.57 -6.51 37.28
C ARG A 308 -1.07 -6.30 35.85
N LEU A 309 -1.74 -7.34 35.33
CA LEU A 309 -2.46 -7.27 34.07
C LEU A 309 -3.90 -6.77 34.33
N PRO A 310 -4.51 -6.09 33.35
CA PRO A 310 -5.92 -5.69 33.42
C PRO A 310 -6.83 -6.91 33.60
N GLY A 311 -7.87 -6.81 34.42
CA GLY A 311 -8.92 -7.84 34.50
C GLY A 311 -8.65 -9.07 35.39
N LYS A 312 -7.56 -9.09 36.18
CA LYS A 312 -7.35 -10.08 37.25
C LYS A 312 -7.38 -9.40 38.63
N GLY A 313 -8.57 -8.94 39.01
CA GLY A 313 -8.93 -8.58 40.39
C GLY A 313 -9.65 -9.74 41.06
#